data_AF-A0A929I625-F1
#
_entry.id   AF-A0A929I625-F1
#
_cell.length_a   1.000
_cell.length_b   1.000
_cell.length_c   1.000
_cell.angle_alpha   90.00
_cell.angle_beta   90.00
_cell.angle_gamma   90.00
#
_symmetry.space_group_name_H-M   'P 1'
#
loop_
_entity.id
_entity.type
_entity.pdbx_description
1 polymer ?
#
loop_
_entity_poly.entity_id
_entity_poly.type
_entity_poly.pdbx_seq_one_letter_code
_entity_poly.pdbx_strand_id
1 'polypeptide(L)' 'MDPIDKKILDTIQTGFPVDVEPFKVLGEQIGIGEDEVLERIRKLKETG' A
#
# COMPACT_ATOMS: atom_id res chain seq x y z
N MET A 1 -10.45 4.68 8.50
CA MET A 1 -9.95 3.76 7.46
C MET A 1 -10.39 4.30 6.13
N ASP A 2 -9.46 4.91 5.42
CA ASP A 2 -9.71 5.43 4.09
C ASP A 2 -9.89 4.29 3.08
N PRO A 3 -10.62 4.51 1.98
CA PRO A 3 -10.78 3.50 0.92
C PRO A 3 -9.42 3.08 0.31
N ILE A 4 -8.43 3.99 0.31
CA ILE A 4 -7.07 3.70 -0.13
C ILE A 4 -6.35 2.79 0.86
N ASP A 5 -6.48 3.04 2.16
CA ASP A 5 -5.88 2.19 3.19
C ASP A 5 -6.41 0.76 3.12
N LYS A 6 -7.71 0.61 2.85
CA LYS A 6 -8.33 -0.70 2.60
C LYS A 6 -7.72 -1.40 1.39
N LYS A 7 -7.52 -0.70 0.27
CA LYS A 7 -6.90 -1.28 -0.93
C LYS A 7 -5.44 -1.71 -0.68
N ILE A 8 -4.69 -0.91 0.06
CA ILE A 8 -3.32 -1.24 0.46
C ILE A 8 -3.32 -2.53 1.29
N LEU A 9 -4.16 -2.59 2.32
CA LEU A 9 -4.33 -3.77 3.16
C LEU A 9 -4.76 -5.00 2.37
N ASP A 10 -5.78 -4.85 1.52
CA ASP A 10 -6.30 -5.93 0.67
C ASP A 10 -5.21 -6.48 -0.24
N THR A 11 -4.40 -5.61 -0.86
CA THR A 11 -3.29 -6.04 -1.70
C THR A 11 -2.20 -6.75 -0.90
N ILE A 12 -1.83 -6.22 0.27
CA ILE A 12 -0.84 -6.86 1.15
C ILE A 12 -1.34 -8.23 1.64
N GLN A 13 -2.65 -8.36 1.94
CA GLN A 13 -3.27 -9.60 2.40
C GLN A 13 -3.45 -10.62 1.28
N THR A 14 -3.75 -10.17 0.06
CA THR A 14 -3.97 -11.03 -1.12
C THR A 14 -2.64 -11.52 -1.70
N GLY A 15 -1.61 -10.68 -1.66
CA GLY A 15 -0.26 -11.03 -2.09
C GLY A 15 0.54 -9.77 -2.39
N PHE A 16 1.62 -9.57 -1.64
CA PHE A 16 2.52 -8.46 -1.89
C PHE A 16 3.21 -8.62 -3.26
N PRO A 17 3.27 -7.56 -4.10
CA PRO A 17 3.89 -7.66 -5.42
C PRO A 17 5.34 -8.15 -5.31
N VAL A 18 5.71 -9.15 -6.12
CA VAL A 18 7.09 -9.65 -6.20
C VAL A 18 7.79 -8.92 -7.34
N ASP A 19 8.17 -7.68 -7.07
CA ASP A 19 8.78 -6.78 -8.04
C ASP A 19 9.99 -6.06 -7.42
N VAL A 20 10.78 -5.35 -8.24
CA VAL A 20 11.95 -4.59 -7.75
C VAL A 20 11.51 -3.39 -6.90
N GLU A 21 10.39 -2.77 -7.26
CA GLU A 21 9.80 -1.61 -6.57
C GLU A 21 8.34 -1.90 -6.19
N PRO A 22 8.08 -2.81 -5.23
CA PRO A 22 6.74 -3.32 -4.99
C PRO A 22 5.78 -2.26 -4.42
N PHE A 23 6.30 -1.28 -3.68
CA PHE A 23 5.50 -0.15 -3.17
C PHE A 23 5.11 0.83 -4.27
N LYS A 24 5.97 1.01 -5.28
CA LYS A 24 5.66 1.80 -6.47
C LYS A 24 4.60 1.13 -7.32
N VAL A 25 4.74 -0.18 -7.58
CA VAL A 25 3.72 -0.97 -8.28
C VAL A 25 2.39 -0.91 -7.54
N LEU A 26 2.42 -1.10 -6.21
CA LEU A 26 1.24 -0.97 -5.36
C LEU A 26 0.58 0.41 -5.48
N GLY A 27 1.39 1.46 -5.51
CA GLY A 27 0.92 2.83 -5.71
C GLY A 27 0.27 3.03 -7.07
N GLU A 28 0.93 2.59 -8.14
CA GLU A 28 0.40 2.67 -9.51
C GLU A 28 -0.92 1.90 -9.65
N GLN A 29 -1.05 0.72 -9.03
CA GLN A 29 -2.29 -0.06 -9.04
C GLN A 29 -3.45 0.63 -8.31
N ILE A 30 -3.15 1.39 -7.26
CA ILE A 30 -4.15 2.06 -6.42
C ILE A 30 -4.41 3.51 -6.90
N GLY A 31 -3.51 4.06 -7.73
CA GLY A 31 -3.56 5.43 -8.24
C GLY A 31 -2.91 6.46 -7.33
N ILE A 32 -1.91 6.06 -6.52
CA ILE A 32 -1.16 6.93 -5.62
C ILE A 32 0.35 6.80 -5.84
N GLY A 33 1.12 7.78 -5.39
CA GLY A 33 2.58 7.72 -5.44
C GLY A 33 3.16 6.73 -4.42
N GLU A 34 4.37 6.24 -4.69
CA GLU A 34 5.10 5.32 -3.79
C GLU A 34 5.27 5.90 -2.36
N ASP A 35 5.63 7.18 -2.25
CA ASP A 35 5.79 7.84 -0.96
C ASP A 35 4.49 7.81 -0.13
N GLU A 36 3.34 8.01 -0.79
CA GLU A 36 2.04 7.97 -0.13
C GLU A 36 1.66 6.55 0.30
N VAL A 37 2.00 5.54 -0.51
CA VAL A 37 1.85 4.13 -0.13
C VAL A 37 2.64 3.84 1.14
N LEU A 38 3.93 4.22 1.17
CA LEU A 38 4.82 3.99 2.30
C LEU A 38 4.33 4.70 3.57
N GLU A 39 3.89 5.96 3.45
CA GLU A 39 3.35 6.70 4.58
C GLU A 39 2.08 6.04 5.14
N ARG A 40 1.16 5.63 4.27
CA ARG A 40 -0.08 4.94 4.69
C ARG A 40 0.21 3.60 5.33
N ILE A 41 1.13 2.80 4.78
CA ILE A 41 1.54 1.52 5.38
C ILE A 41 2.14 1.74 6.77
N ARG A 42 2.99 2.77 6.94
CA ARG A 42 3.55 3.12 8.26
C ARG A 42 2.44 3.49 9.26
N LYS A 43 1.52 4.37 8.86
CA LYS A 43 0.36 4.73 9.70
C LYS A 43 -0.48 3.52 10.08
N LEU A 44 -0.76 2.62 9.14
CA LEU A 44 -1.54 1.40 9.40
C LEU A 44 -0.81 0.45 10.36
N LYS A 45 0.52 0.37 10.28
CA LYS A 45 1.34 -0.41 11.22
C LYS A 45 1.39 0.18 12.62
N GLU A 46 1.37 1.51 12.76
CA GLU A 46 1.37 2.20 14.06
C GLU A 46 0.00 2.19 14.75
N THR A 47 -1.08 2.04 13.98
CA THR A 47 -2.46 2.04 14.51
C THR A 47 -3.01 0.63 14.76
N GLY A 48 -2.18 -0.42 14.59
CA GLY A 48 -2.49 -1.82 14.91
C GLY A 48 -1.86 -2.24 16.23
#